data_AF-A0A919WX56-F1
#
_entry.id   AF-A0A919WX56-F1
#
_cell.length_a   1.000
_cell.length_b   1.000
_cell.length_c   1.000
_cell.angle_alpha   90.00
_cell.angle_beta   90.00
_cell.angle_gamma   90.00
#
_symmetry.space_group_name_H-M   'P 1'
#
loop_
_entity.id
_entity.type
_entity.pdbx_description
1 polymer ?
#
loop_
_entity_poly.entity_id
_entity_poly.type
_entity_poly.pdbx_seq_one_letter_code
_entity_poly.pdbx_strand_id
1 'polypeptide(L)'
;MDKPSFTYRREGSGPKIKKKKLLVIELQDENSVPKVFYKGEEIHLKTNITFDWETTTADPSKGGLTYAIEHYEHGKVPTVLNRIERRVNGHAT
;
A
#
# COMPACT_ATOMS: atom_id res chain seq x y z
N MET A 1 -34.93 -2.83 -43.39
CA MET A 1 -34.38 -2.12 -42.21
C MET A 1 -33.14 -2.86 -41.77
N ASP A 2 -31.97 -2.37 -42.15
CA ASP A 2 -30.68 -2.92 -41.77
C ASP A 2 -30.42 -2.70 -40.28
N LYS A 3 -30.02 -3.77 -39.57
CA LYS A 3 -29.63 -3.70 -38.16
C LYS A 3 -28.20 -3.15 -38.08
N PRO A 4 -27.91 -2.13 -37.23
CA PRO A 4 -26.55 -1.64 -37.09
C PRO A 4 -25.68 -2.71 -36.43
N SER A 5 -24.55 -3.04 -37.06
CA SER A 5 -23.52 -3.87 -36.46
C SER A 5 -22.76 -3.03 -35.45
N PHE A 6 -23.04 -3.25 -34.15
CA PHE A 6 -22.12 -2.83 -33.10
C PHE A 6 -20.89 -3.74 -33.16
N THR A 7 -19.87 -3.31 -33.90
CA THR A 7 -18.54 -3.93 -33.79
C THR A 7 -17.96 -3.54 -32.43
N TYR A 8 -18.01 -4.48 -31.48
CA TYR A 8 -17.33 -4.34 -30.20
C TYR A 8 -15.83 -4.26 -30.49
N ARG A 9 -15.26 -3.05 -30.37
CA ARG A 9 -13.81 -2.88 -30.36
C ARG A 9 -13.31 -3.63 -29.12
N ARG A 10 -12.70 -4.81 -29.31
CA ARG A 10 -11.95 -5.47 -28.23
C ARG A 10 -10.92 -4.48 -27.73
N GLU A 11 -11.16 -3.91 -26.55
CA GLU A 11 -10.10 -3.20 -25.84
C GLU A 11 -8.91 -4.15 -25.68
N GLY A 12 -7.74 -3.65 -26.06
CA GLY A 12 -6.56 -4.45 -26.29
C GLY A 12 -6.16 -5.27 -25.06
N SER A 13 -5.83 -6.53 -25.30
CA SER A 13 -5.04 -7.37 -24.41
C SER A 13 -3.58 -6.88 -24.40
N GLY A 14 -3.35 -5.62 -24.00
CA GLY A 14 -2.01 -5.17 -23.64
C GLY A 14 -1.56 -5.90 -22.37
N PRO A 15 -0.24 -6.10 -22.16
CA PRO A 15 0.23 -6.68 -20.91
C PRO A 15 -0.28 -5.84 -19.74
N LYS A 16 -1.08 -6.44 -18.85
CA LYS A 16 -1.48 -5.81 -17.59
C LYS A 16 -0.22 -5.56 -16.79
N ILE A 17 0.30 -4.34 -16.82
CA ILE A 17 1.36 -3.89 -15.91
C ILE A 17 0.75 -3.99 -14.52
N LYS A 18 1.04 -5.08 -13.80
CA LYS A 18 0.64 -5.24 -12.40
C LYS A 18 1.34 -4.15 -11.62
N LYS A 19 0.63 -3.05 -11.30
CA LYS A 19 1.14 -2.03 -10.38
C LYS A 19 1.53 -2.73 -9.08
N LYS A 20 2.79 -2.61 -8.67
CA LYS A 20 3.24 -3.13 -7.37
C LYS A 20 2.41 -2.45 -6.27
N LYS A 21 1.94 -3.23 -5.29
CA LYS A 21 1.27 -2.67 -4.10
C LYS A 21 2.24 -1.74 -3.38
N LEU A 22 1.77 -0.57 -2.93
CA LEU A 22 2.61 0.41 -2.23
C LEU A 22 3.05 -0.12 -0.86
N LEU A 23 2.10 -0.64 -0.08
CA LEU A 23 2.31 -1.15 1.27
C LEU A 23 1.41 -2.37 1.46
N VAL A 24 1.97 -3.43 2.04
CA VAL A 24 1.24 -4.62 2.49
C VAL A 24 1.69 -4.91 3.91
N ILE A 25 0.72 -5.03 4.83
CA ILE A 25 0.95 -5.48 6.19
C ILE A 25 0.14 -6.76 6.35
N GLU A 26 0.82 -7.86 6.66
CA GLU A 26 0.21 -9.17 6.89
C GLU A 26 0.47 -9.57 8.32
N LEU A 27 -0.60 -9.80 9.08
CA LEU A 27 -0.56 -10.28 10.44
C LEU A 27 -1.36 -11.59 10.50
N GLN A 28 -0.70 -12.65 10.98
CA GLN A 28 -1.32 -13.98 11.04
C GLN A 28 -2.29 -14.11 12.22
N ASP A 29 -1.89 -13.63 13.39
CA ASP A 29 -2.66 -13.60 14.65
C ASP A 29 -2.10 -12.52 15.58
N GLU A 30 -2.75 -12.25 16.72
CA GLU A 30 -2.38 -11.16 17.63
C GLU A 30 -0.99 -11.31 18.27
N ASN A 31 -0.41 -12.51 18.27
CA ASN A 31 0.89 -12.80 18.87
C ASN A 31 2.03 -12.84 17.83
N SER A 32 1.70 -12.77 16.55
CA SER A 32 2.65 -12.88 15.46
C SER A 32 3.39 -11.56 15.20
N VAL A 33 4.65 -11.66 14.77
CA VAL A 33 5.37 -10.51 14.22
C VAL A 33 4.86 -10.27 12.78
N PRO A 34 4.32 -9.08 12.47
CA PRO A 34 3.76 -8.83 11.15
C PRO A 34 4.84 -8.88 10.05
N LYS A 35 4.46 -9.34 8.85
CA LYS A 35 5.25 -9.10 7.64
C LYS A 35 4.85 -7.76 7.04
N VAL A 36 5.83 -6.99 6.62
CA VAL A 36 5.59 -5.67 6.00
C VAL A 36 6.37 -5.60 4.70
N PHE A 37 5.67 -5.33 3.61
CA PHE A 37 6.25 -5.14 2.29
C PHE A 37 6.00 -3.70 1.84
N TYR A 38 7.07 -2.96 1.53
CA TYR A 38 6.98 -1.60 1.01
C TYR A 38 7.50 -1.56 -0.42
N LYS A 39 6.68 -1.07 -1.35
CA LYS A 39 6.93 -1.06 -2.80
C LYS A 39 7.32 -2.43 -3.38
N GLY A 40 6.88 -3.50 -2.73
CA GLY A 40 7.14 -4.89 -3.12
C GLY A 40 8.36 -5.54 -2.46
N GLU A 41 9.12 -4.83 -1.63
CA GLU A 41 10.27 -5.36 -0.90
C GLU A 41 9.91 -5.61 0.57
N GLU A 42 10.34 -6.74 1.14
CA GLU A 42 10.11 -7.03 2.56
C GLU A 42 11.02 -6.16 3.44
N ILE A 43 10.44 -5.53 4.45
CA ILE A 43 11.19 -4.79 5.47
C ILE A 43 11.50 -5.75 6.63
N HIS A 44 12.77 -5.99 6.90
CA HIS A 44 13.23 -6.79 8.04
C HIS A 44 13.59 -5.90 9.26
N LEU A 45 13.81 -6.51 10.43
CA LEU A 45 14.23 -5.82 11.66
C LEU A 45 13.34 -4.64 12.07
N LYS A 46 12.03 -4.80 11.89
CA LYS A 46 11.00 -3.81 12.20
C LYS A 46 10.88 -3.62 13.71
N THR A 47 10.75 -2.39 14.16
CA THR A 47 10.63 -2.03 15.58
C THR A 47 9.26 -1.44 15.89
N ASN A 48 8.70 -0.63 15.00
CA ASN A 48 7.39 -0.02 15.14
C ASN A 48 6.73 0.14 13.77
N ILE A 49 5.42 -0.12 13.71
CA ILE A 49 4.61 0.01 12.49
C ILE A 49 3.31 0.72 12.89
N THR A 50 3.04 1.87 12.28
CA THR A 50 1.76 2.57 12.40
C THR A 50 1.07 2.61 11.04
N PHE A 51 -0.24 2.37 11.07
CA PHE A 51 -1.11 2.51 9.91
C PHE A 51 -2.44 3.06 10.38
N ASP A 52 -2.75 4.28 9.93
CA ASP A 52 -3.95 5.01 10.30
C ASP A 52 -4.72 5.40 9.04
N TRP A 53 -6.02 5.09 9.05
CA TRP A 53 -7.00 5.58 8.08
C TRP A 53 -8.04 6.42 8.81
N GLU A 54 -8.06 7.71 8.52
CA GLU A 54 -8.99 8.64 9.16
C GLU A 54 -9.96 9.19 8.11
N THR A 55 -11.25 8.96 8.32
CA THR A 55 -12.31 9.47 7.44
C THR A 55 -12.61 10.92 7.80
N THR A 56 -12.70 11.80 6.81
CA THR A 56 -12.96 13.23 7.02
C THR A 56 -14.43 13.62 6.87
N THR A 57 -15.27 12.68 6.42
CA THR A 57 -16.72 12.87 6.23
C THR A 57 -17.49 11.61 6.63
N ALA A 58 -18.81 11.64 6.55
CA ALA A 58 -19.66 10.45 6.69
C ALA A 58 -19.42 9.38 5.62
N ASP A 59 -18.79 9.74 4.49
CA ASP A 59 -18.37 8.79 3.47
C ASP A 59 -17.05 8.12 3.88
N PRO A 60 -17.04 6.80 4.16
CA PRO A 60 -15.85 6.10 4.65
C PRO A 60 -14.75 5.96 3.58
N SER A 61 -15.08 6.22 2.32
CA SER A 61 -14.10 6.27 1.24
C SER A 61 -13.33 7.58 1.19
N LYS A 62 -13.76 8.60 1.96
CA LYS A 62 -13.14 9.93 1.98
C LYS A 62 -12.34 10.11 3.25
N GLY A 63 -11.02 10.14 3.09
CA GLY A 63 -10.13 10.18 4.23
C GLY A 63 -8.68 10.48 3.89
N GLY A 64 -7.88 10.42 4.94
CA GLY A 64 -6.43 10.54 4.89
C GLY A 64 -5.76 9.25 5.36
N LEU A 65 -4.66 8.92 4.67
CA LEU A 65 -3.79 7.82 5.05
C LEU A 65 -2.55 8.38 5.75
N THR A 66 -2.24 7.85 6.92
CA THR A 66 -0.96 8.05 7.58
C THR A 66 -0.32 6.69 7.86
N TYR A 67 0.96 6.52 7.57
CA TYR A 67 1.71 5.34 7.99
C TYR A 67 3.15 5.69 8.31
N ALA A 68 3.73 4.95 9.25
CA ALA A 68 5.17 4.97 9.54
C ALA A 68 5.67 3.55 9.79
N ILE A 69 6.87 3.25 9.30
CA ILE A 69 7.55 1.97 9.49
C ILE A 69 8.96 2.27 9.97
N GLU A 70 9.24 1.89 11.20
CA GLU A 70 10.56 2.00 11.81
C GLU A 70 11.26 0.63 11.77
N HIS A 71 12.52 0.62 11.35
CA HIS A 71 13.31 -0.60 11.26
C HIS A 71 14.81 -0.31 11.37
N TYR A 72 15.58 -1.30 11.80
CA TYR A 72 17.04 -1.22 11.72
C TYR A 72 17.54 -1.55 10.32
N GLU A 73 18.62 -0.90 9.91
CA GLU A 73 19.38 -1.31 8.73
C GLU A 73 20.22 -2.56 9.04
N HIS A 74 20.03 -3.61 8.25
CA HIS A 74 20.81 -4.82 8.37
C HIS A 74 22.27 -4.56 7.96
N GLY A 75 23.23 -4.98 8.79
CA GLY A 75 24.66 -4.94 8.45
C GLY A 75 25.37 -3.59 8.65
N LYS A 76 24.72 -2.57 9.23
CA LYS A 76 25.42 -1.33 9.64
C LYS A 76 25.75 -1.35 11.13
N VAL A 77 27.01 -0.99 11.45
CA VAL A 77 27.50 -0.78 12.81
C VAL A 77 28.07 0.66 12.88
N PRO A 78 27.54 1.54 13.74
CA PRO A 78 26.43 1.33 14.66
C PRO A 78 25.10 1.10 13.92
N THR A 79 24.19 0.38 14.56
CA THR A 79 22.85 0.12 14.02
C THR A 79 22.10 1.44 13.87
N VAL A 80 21.67 1.75 12.65
CA VAL A 80 20.90 2.95 12.36
C VAL A 80 19.41 2.60 12.35
N LEU A 81 18.63 3.33 13.14
CA LEU A 81 17.17 3.27 13.10
C LEU A 81 16.68 4.13 11.92
N ASN A 82 15.99 3.49 10.98
CA ASN A 82 15.41 4.13 9.81
C ASN A 82 13.89 4.21 9.96
N ARG A 83 13.31 5.25 9.35
CA ARG A 83 11.87 5.50 9.36
C ARG A 83 11.37 5.86 7.98
N ILE A 84 10.43 5.06 7.47
CA ILE A 84 9.66 5.36 6.26
C ILE A 84 8.32 5.90 6.72
N GLU A 85 8.04 7.17 6.44
CA GLU A 85 6.76 7.78 6.81
C GLU A 85 6.07 8.49 5.66
N ARG A 86 4.74 8.51 5.72
CA ARG A 86 3.91 9.29 4.80
C ARG A 86 2.63 9.71 5.49
N ARG A 87 2.22 10.95 5.25
CA ARG A 87 0.90 11.48 5.58
C ARG A 87 0.28 12.06 4.32
N VAL A 88 -0.95 11.64 4.01
CA VAL A 88 -1.71 12.13 2.85
C VAL A 88 -3.12 12.46 3.31
N ASN A 89 -3.50 13.74 3.24
CA ASN A 89 -4.85 14.20 3.62
C ASN A 89 -5.75 14.25 2.38
N GLY A 90 -7.01 13.83 2.50
CA GLY A 90 -8.06 14.04 1.49
C GLY A 90 -7.81 13.40 0.12
N HIS A 91 -7.09 12.27 0.07
CA HIS A 91 -6.60 11.68 -1.17
C HIS A 91 -7.54 10.66 -1.81
N ALA A 92 -8.43 10.06 -1.02
CA ALA A 92 -9.49 9.21 -1.55
C ALA A 92 -10.78 10.03 -1.66
N THR A 93 -11.40 9.98 -2.83
CA THR A 93 -12.59 10.75 -3.24
C THR A 93 -13.51 9.90 -4.08
#